data_AF-A0AAE6WGN2-F1
#
_entry.id   AF-A0AAE6WGN2-F1
#
_cell.length_a   1.000
_cell.length_b   1.000
_cell.length_c   1.000
_cell.angle_alpha   90.00
_cell.angle_beta   90.00
_cell.angle_gamma   90.00
#
_symmetry.space_group_name_H-M   'P 1'
#
loop_
_entity.id
_entity.type
_entity.pdbx_description
1 polymer ?
#
loop_
_entity_poly.entity_id
_entity_poly.type
_entity_poly.pdbx_seq_one_letter_code
_entity_poly.pdbx_strand_id
1 'polypeptide(L)'
;MDGVNDFESSITSMSDMWAMDKSFFKELPELPVISRPDAKLTDEANRATLESLEVLKRIEMNTEYLKNIVDLLSVSNDHQKELNIMVQDILGIAKAPDKEEAQNRYRSVMKKIGDFSTITSSALNIVKLSSLASTVLQMVIGSK
;
A
#
# COMPACT_ATOMS: atom_id res chain seq x y z
N MET A 1 -34.09 -2.96 54.38
CA MET A 1 -35.10 -2.47 53.42
C MET A 1 -35.15 -0.98 53.63
N ASP A 2 -34.71 -0.09 52.75
CA ASP A 2 -34.41 -0.15 51.32
C ASP A 2 -33.42 1.03 51.10
N GLY A 3 -32.29 0.94 50.40
CA GLY A 3 -32.14 0.34 49.08
C GLY A 3 -32.89 1.21 48.08
N VAL A 4 -32.18 1.94 47.21
CA VAL A 4 -32.75 2.81 46.16
C VAL A 4 -33.14 4.21 46.66
N ASN A 5 -32.26 5.19 46.42
CA ASN A 5 -32.62 6.53 45.90
C ASN A 5 -31.38 7.43 45.69
N ASP A 6 -30.22 6.83 45.42
CA ASP A 6 -29.00 7.57 45.04
C ASP A 6 -28.76 7.52 43.52
N PHE A 7 -29.81 7.27 42.74
CA PHE A 7 -29.73 7.15 41.28
C PHE A 7 -30.48 8.26 40.51
N GLU A 8 -31.20 9.16 41.19
CA GLU A 8 -32.02 10.20 40.52
C GLU A 8 -31.40 11.60 40.51
N SER A 9 -30.08 11.76 40.69
CA SER A 9 -29.43 13.09 40.55
C SER A 9 -28.80 13.34 39.19
N SER A 10 -29.03 12.50 38.18
CA SER A 10 -28.34 12.66 36.88
C SER A 10 -29.22 12.27 35.70
N ILE A 11 -30.26 13.07 35.46
CA ILE A 11 -30.69 13.38 34.09
C ILE A 11 -30.86 14.90 34.02
N THR A 12 -29.75 15.61 33.76
CA THR A 12 -29.77 16.95 33.18
C THR A 12 -30.26 16.82 31.74
N SER A 13 -31.57 16.74 31.61
CA SER A 13 -32.29 16.41 30.38
C SER A 13 -32.08 17.49 29.32
N MET A 14 -31.85 17.07 28.08
CA MET A 14 -31.91 17.94 26.90
C MET A 14 -33.19 18.80 26.89
N SER A 15 -34.29 18.36 27.50
CA SER A 15 -35.53 19.15 27.64
C SER A 15 -35.32 20.53 28.26
N ASP A 16 -34.43 20.66 29.23
CA ASP A 16 -34.17 21.92 29.93
C ASP A 16 -33.37 22.88 29.03
N MET A 17 -32.54 22.33 28.15
CA MET A 17 -31.81 23.07 27.11
C MET A 17 -32.74 23.56 25.99
N TRP A 18 -33.83 22.83 25.71
CA TRP A 18 -34.87 23.26 24.75
C TRP A 18 -35.86 24.27 25.36
N ALA A 19 -35.96 24.34 26.69
CA ALA A 19 -36.81 25.28 27.42
C ALA A 19 -36.17 26.66 27.62
N MET A 20 -34.94 26.87 27.15
CA MET A 20 -34.25 28.16 27.19
C MET A 20 -35.00 29.21 26.37
N ASP A 21 -35.25 30.37 26.98
CA ASP A 21 -35.95 31.48 26.35
C ASP A 21 -35.23 31.94 25.06
N LYS A 22 -36.00 32.28 24.03
CA LYS A 22 -35.49 32.69 22.71
C LYS A 22 -34.66 33.98 22.77
N SER A 23 -34.75 34.73 23.87
CA SER A 23 -33.89 35.88 24.15
C SER A 23 -32.42 35.50 24.28
N PHE A 24 -32.10 34.31 24.79
CA PHE A 24 -30.73 33.82 24.94
C PHE A 24 -30.01 33.68 23.59
N PHE A 25 -30.71 33.19 22.57
CA PHE A 25 -30.17 33.05 21.21
C PHE A 25 -30.01 34.39 20.47
N LYS A 26 -30.55 35.48 21.02
CA LYS A 26 -30.50 36.82 20.42
C LYS A 26 -29.23 37.58 20.80
N GLU A 27 -28.56 37.16 21.87
CA GLU A 27 -27.31 37.74 22.36
C GLU A 27 -26.07 36.93 21.98
N LEU A 28 -26.24 35.80 21.28
CA LEU A 28 -25.12 35.05 20.75
C LEU A 28 -24.42 35.86 19.65
N PRO A 29 -23.09 36.02 19.69
CA PRO A 29 -22.36 36.63 18.59
C PRO A 29 -22.60 35.81 17.32
N GLU A 30 -22.86 36.48 16.20
CA GLU A 30 -22.94 35.81 14.90
C GLU A 30 -21.62 35.05 14.67
N LEU A 31 -21.70 33.72 14.68
CA LEU A 31 -20.54 32.89 14.41
C LEU A 31 -20.11 33.16 12.96
N PRO A 32 -18.80 33.32 12.69
CA PRO A 32 -18.33 33.45 11.33
C PRO A 32 -18.79 32.24 10.52
N VAL A 33 -19.42 32.48 9.37
CA VAL A 33 -19.83 31.41 8.46
C VAL A 33 -18.56 30.67 8.04
N ILE A 34 -18.35 29.47 8.57
CA ILE A 34 -17.29 28.57 8.10
C ILE A 34 -17.69 28.19 6.67
N SER A 35 -17.08 28.84 5.69
CA SER A 35 -17.24 28.48 4.28
C SER A 35 -16.93 27.01 4.13
N ARG A 36 -17.89 26.23 3.61
CA ARG A 36 -17.64 24.84 3.22
C ARG A 36 -16.39 24.83 2.31
N PRO A 37 -15.43 23.91 2.50
CA PRO A 37 -14.29 23.79 1.61
C PRO A 37 -14.78 23.76 0.16
N ASP A 38 -14.19 24.59 -0.71
CA ASP A 38 -14.54 24.61 -2.13
C ASP A 38 -14.40 23.18 -2.69
N ALA A 39 -15.43 22.68 -3.37
CA ALA A 39 -15.46 21.32 -3.92
C ALA A 39 -14.22 21.04 -4.80
N LYS A 40 -13.70 22.06 -5.48
CA LYS A 40 -12.47 21.97 -6.28
C LYS A 40 -11.22 21.76 -5.42
N LEU A 41 -11.14 22.39 -4.26
CA LEU A 41 -10.02 22.21 -3.32
C LEU A 41 -10.02 20.78 -2.74
N THR A 42 -11.19 20.22 -2.46
CA THR A 42 -11.30 18.82 -2.01
C THR A 42 -10.94 17.83 -3.11
N ASP A 43 -11.34 18.08 -4.36
CA ASP A 43 -10.99 17.21 -5.49
C ASP A 43 -9.49 17.25 -5.79
N GLU A 44 -8.87 18.43 -5.73
CA GLU A 44 -7.43 18.58 -5.94
C GLU A 44 -6.61 17.95 -4.80
N ALA A 45 -7.04 18.10 -3.55
CA ALA A 45 -6.43 17.43 -2.40
C ALA A 45 -6.55 15.90 -2.50
N ASN A 46 -7.70 15.39 -2.94
CA ASN A 46 -7.91 13.96 -3.18
C ASN A 46 -6.99 13.45 -4.29
N ARG A 47 -6.86 14.19 -5.40
CA ARG A 47 -5.95 13.85 -6.50
C ARG A 47 -4.49 13.82 -6.05
N ALA A 48 -4.03 14.86 -5.35
CA ALA A 48 -2.65 14.92 -4.84
C ALA A 48 -2.34 13.77 -3.86
N THR A 49 -3.34 13.36 -3.06
CA THR A 49 -3.22 12.21 -2.15
C THR A 49 -3.08 10.90 -2.94
N LEU A 50 -3.88 10.70 -3.98
CA LEU A 50 -3.80 9.52 -4.85
C LEU A 50 -2.46 9.45 -5.58
N GLU A 51 -1.98 10.57 -6.14
CA GLU A 51 -0.68 10.68 -6.78
C GLU A 51 0.45 10.36 -5.78
N SER A 52 0.37 10.88 -4.55
CA SER A 52 1.34 10.60 -3.49
C SER A 52 1.37 9.12 -3.10
N LEU A 53 0.20 8.48 -2.98
CA LEU A 53 0.09 7.04 -2.71
C LEU A 53 0.71 6.21 -3.84
N GLU A 54 0.51 6.61 -5.09
CA GLU A 54 1.11 5.92 -6.24
C GLU A 54 2.64 6.03 -6.22
N VAL A 55 3.18 7.22 -5.93
CA VAL A 55 4.63 7.43 -5.80
C VAL A 55 5.20 6.60 -4.66
N LEU A 56 4.55 6.60 -3.49
CA LEU A 56 4.98 5.80 -2.33
C LEU A 56 5.00 4.30 -2.67
N LYS A 57 3.98 3.80 -3.36
CA LYS A 57 3.91 2.40 -3.81
C LYS A 57 5.05 2.07 -4.78
N ARG A 58 5.40 2.98 -5.69
CA ARG A 58 6.56 2.81 -6.58
C ARG A 58 7.89 2.78 -5.82
N ILE A 59 8.06 3.62 -4.80
CA ILE A 59 9.25 3.62 -3.93
C ILE A 59 9.37 2.31 -3.15
N GLU A 60 8.26 1.84 -2.58
CA GLU A 60 8.19 0.57 -1.86
C GLU A 60 8.62 -0.60 -2.76
N MET A 61 8.04 -0.71 -3.96
CA MET A 61 8.39 -1.75 -4.94
C MET A 61 9.88 -1.73 -5.30
N ASN A 62 10.46 -0.55 -5.55
CA ASN A 62 11.89 -0.41 -5.86
C ASN A 62 12.79 -0.87 -4.71
N THR A 63 12.40 -0.56 -3.47
CA THR A 63 13.20 -0.86 -2.26
C THR A 63 13.14 -2.35 -1.93
N GLU A 64 11.97 -2.97 -2.04
CA GLU A 64 11.79 -4.42 -1.87
C GLU A 64 12.60 -5.21 -2.92
N TYR A 65 12.56 -4.76 -4.16
CA TYR A 65 13.32 -5.33 -5.27
C TYR A 65 14.83 -5.36 -5.01
N LEU A 66 15.42 -4.26 -4.52
CA LEU A 66 16.86 -4.20 -4.21
C LEU A 66 17.23 -5.12 -3.05
N LYS A 67 16.39 -5.19 -2.00
CA LYS A 67 16.61 -6.10 -0.87
C LYS A 67 16.64 -7.56 -1.33
N ASN A 68 15.68 -7.97 -2.15
CA ASN A 68 15.60 -9.34 -2.66
C ASN A 68 16.83 -9.72 -3.50
N ILE A 69 17.38 -8.78 -4.28
CA ILE A 69 18.64 -9.00 -5.02
C ILE A 69 19.82 -9.20 -4.06
N VAL A 70 20.01 -8.29 -3.10
CA VAL A 70 21.13 -8.38 -2.14
C VAL A 70 21.06 -9.69 -1.34
N ASP A 71 19.87 -10.07 -0.90
CA ASP A 71 19.63 -11.32 -0.19
C ASP A 71 19.95 -12.56 -1.02
N LEU A 72 19.60 -12.57 -2.31
CA LEU A 72 19.89 -13.68 -3.22
C LEU A 72 21.39 -13.77 -3.57
N LEU A 73 22.06 -12.63 -3.70
CA LEU A 73 23.47 -12.55 -4.08
C LEU A 73 24.44 -12.78 -2.92
N SER A 74 24.04 -12.43 -1.69
CA SER A 74 24.87 -12.54 -0.49
C SER A 74 25.06 -13.97 0.02
N VAL A 75 24.23 -14.92 -0.43
CA VAL A 75 24.35 -16.34 -0.07
C VAL A 75 25.29 -17.04 -1.06
N SER A 76 26.51 -17.34 -0.61
CA SER A 76 27.43 -18.22 -1.33
C SER A 76 26.96 -19.68 -1.19
N ASN A 77 26.53 -20.31 -2.27
CA ASN A 77 26.25 -21.75 -2.33
C ASN A 77 26.61 -22.32 -3.71
N ASP A 78 26.53 -23.65 -3.86
CA ASP A 78 26.91 -24.40 -5.07
C ASP A 78 26.11 -24.02 -6.33
N HIS A 79 25.00 -23.28 -6.18
CA HIS A 79 24.11 -22.84 -7.25
C HIS A 79 24.12 -21.32 -7.50
N GLN A 80 25.13 -20.60 -6.98
CA GLN A 80 25.21 -19.15 -7.10
C GLN A 80 25.26 -18.68 -8.57
N LYS A 81 25.83 -19.49 -9.47
CA LYS A 81 25.88 -19.19 -10.90
C LYS A 81 24.48 -19.23 -11.53
N GLU A 82 23.70 -20.25 -11.21
CA GLU A 82 22.30 -20.40 -11.65
C GLU A 82 21.43 -19.28 -11.06
N LEU A 83 21.64 -18.92 -9.79
CA LEU A 83 20.96 -17.79 -9.14
C LEU A 83 21.27 -16.48 -9.85
N ASN A 84 22.53 -16.20 -10.18
CA ASN A 84 22.95 -15.00 -10.92
C ASN A 84 22.29 -14.92 -12.30
N ILE A 85 22.25 -16.04 -13.03
CA ILE A 85 21.62 -16.10 -14.36
C ILE A 85 20.12 -15.82 -14.23
N MET A 86 19.43 -16.41 -13.24
CA MET A 86 18.00 -16.14 -13.03
C MET A 86 17.74 -14.68 -12.63
N VAL A 87 18.58 -14.09 -11.78
CA VAL A 87 18.48 -12.65 -11.46
C VAL A 87 18.65 -11.82 -12.73
N GLN A 88 19.66 -12.10 -13.57
CA GLN A 88 19.86 -11.39 -14.84
C GLN A 88 18.66 -11.54 -15.80
N ASP A 89 18.08 -12.73 -15.90
CA ASP A 89 16.88 -12.96 -16.71
C ASP A 89 15.67 -12.17 -16.18
N ILE A 90 15.53 -12.09 -14.85
CA ILE A 90 14.53 -11.25 -14.18
C ILE A 90 14.75 -9.77 -14.52
N LEU A 91 16.00 -9.28 -14.49
CA LEU A 91 16.34 -7.93 -14.96
C LEU A 91 16.03 -7.73 -16.44
N GLY A 92 16.09 -8.80 -17.23
CA GLY A 92 15.70 -8.81 -18.64
C GLY A 92 14.21 -8.49 -18.86
N ILE A 93 13.33 -8.77 -17.89
CA ILE A 93 11.91 -8.40 -17.93
C ILE A 93 11.78 -6.87 -17.93
N ALA A 94 12.55 -6.17 -17.10
CA ALA A 94 12.55 -4.70 -17.02
C ALA A 94 12.94 -4.03 -18.35
N LYS A 95 13.74 -4.72 -19.16
CA LYS A 95 14.23 -4.24 -20.46
C LYS A 95 13.29 -4.57 -21.64
N ALA A 96 12.09 -5.10 -21.37
CA ALA A 96 11.16 -5.45 -22.43
C ALA A 96 10.62 -4.19 -23.17
N PRO A 97 10.50 -4.23 -24.51
CA PRO A 97 10.01 -3.12 -25.33
C PRO A 97 8.51 -2.83 -25.13
N ASP A 98 7.71 -3.85 -24.78
CA ASP A 98 6.27 -3.73 -24.57
C ASP A 98 5.79 -4.67 -23.44
N LYS A 99 4.48 -4.61 -23.13
CA LYS A 99 3.87 -5.40 -22.04
C LYS A 99 3.79 -6.89 -22.39
N GLU A 100 3.63 -7.24 -23.67
CA GLU A 100 3.50 -8.63 -24.12
C GLU A 100 4.84 -9.36 -23.99
N GLU A 101 5.91 -8.75 -24.48
CA GLU A 101 7.27 -9.26 -24.38
C GLU A 101 7.73 -9.34 -22.91
N ALA A 102 7.30 -8.40 -22.06
CA ALA A 102 7.54 -8.49 -20.62
C ALA A 102 6.88 -9.73 -20.00
N GLN A 103 5.62 -10.02 -20.37
CA GLN A 103 4.90 -11.21 -19.90
C GLN A 103 5.53 -12.50 -20.42
N ASN A 104 5.99 -12.53 -21.68
CA ASN A 104 6.67 -13.68 -22.26
C ASN A 104 7.98 -13.99 -21.54
N ARG A 105 8.80 -12.95 -21.28
CA ARG A 105 10.04 -13.09 -20.49
C ARG A 105 9.75 -13.57 -19.07
N TYR A 106 8.73 -13.02 -18.43
CA TYR A 106 8.29 -13.46 -17.11
C TYR A 106 7.89 -14.94 -17.09
N ARG A 107 7.09 -15.41 -18.06
CA ARG A 107 6.73 -16.84 -18.16
C ARG A 107 7.97 -17.73 -18.32
N SER A 108 8.94 -17.29 -19.12
CA SER A 108 10.20 -18.03 -19.32
C SER A 108 11.01 -18.11 -18.02
N VAL A 109 11.14 -17.00 -17.30
CA VAL A 109 11.79 -16.94 -15.99
C VAL A 109 11.10 -17.85 -14.97
N MET A 110 9.77 -17.78 -14.88
CA MET A 110 9.02 -18.61 -13.93
C MET A 110 9.14 -20.10 -14.23
N LYS A 111 9.23 -20.48 -15.51
CA LYS A 111 9.56 -21.85 -15.90
C LYS A 111 10.95 -22.25 -15.40
N LYS A 112 11.97 -21.43 -15.61
CA LYS A 112 13.34 -21.69 -15.13
C LYS A 112 13.41 -21.79 -13.60
N ILE A 113 12.66 -20.97 -12.88
CA ILE A 113 12.54 -21.04 -11.41
C ILE A 113 11.88 -22.37 -11.00
N GLY A 114 10.83 -22.80 -11.71
CA GLY A 114 10.21 -24.10 -11.52
C GLY A 114 11.19 -25.26 -11.76
N ASP A 115 11.96 -25.22 -12.84
CA ASP A 115 12.98 -26.23 -13.12
C ASP A 115 14.08 -26.22 -12.03
N PHE A 116 14.51 -25.03 -11.60
CA PHE A 116 15.48 -24.87 -10.52
C PHE A 116 14.97 -25.46 -9.19
N SER A 117 13.67 -25.38 -8.93
CA SER A 117 13.06 -25.97 -7.72
C SER A 117 13.20 -27.48 -7.61
N THR A 118 13.44 -28.16 -8.74
CA THR A 118 13.63 -29.62 -8.75
C THR A 118 15.06 -30.02 -8.37
N ILE A 119 16.02 -29.11 -8.51
CA ILE A 119 17.45 -29.37 -8.25
C ILE A 119 17.95 -28.71 -6.97
N THR A 120 17.26 -27.69 -6.44
CA THR A 120 17.60 -27.05 -5.17
C THR A 120 16.56 -27.36 -4.09
N SER A 121 17.02 -27.64 -2.87
CA SER A 121 16.14 -27.72 -1.69
C SER A 121 15.86 -26.34 -1.07
N SER A 122 16.42 -25.28 -1.64
CA SER A 122 16.33 -23.93 -1.06
C SER A 122 15.01 -23.24 -1.45
N ALA A 123 13.92 -23.69 -0.83
CA ALA A 123 12.57 -23.12 -0.97
C ALA A 123 12.55 -21.59 -0.84
N LEU A 124 13.37 -21.06 0.07
CA LEU A 124 13.47 -19.62 0.30
C LEU A 124 13.99 -18.85 -0.93
N ASN A 125 14.98 -19.40 -1.65
CA ASN A 125 15.52 -18.77 -2.86
C ASN A 125 14.50 -18.76 -4.00
N ILE A 126 13.72 -19.84 -4.14
CA ILE A 126 12.66 -19.96 -5.14
C ILE A 126 11.58 -18.91 -4.89
N VAL A 127 11.15 -18.74 -3.64
CA VAL A 127 10.17 -17.72 -3.25
C VAL A 127 10.71 -16.31 -3.52
N LYS A 128 11.97 -16.03 -3.15
CA LYS A 128 12.60 -14.73 -3.39
C LYS A 128 12.71 -14.40 -4.89
N LEU A 129 13.13 -15.37 -5.72
CA LEU A 129 13.21 -15.20 -7.17
C LEU A 129 11.83 -14.97 -7.80
N SER A 130 10.83 -15.72 -7.34
CA SER A 130 9.45 -15.60 -7.83
C SER A 130 8.83 -14.25 -7.46
N SER A 131 9.07 -13.79 -6.24
CA SER A 131 8.65 -12.46 -5.78
C SER A 131 9.34 -11.37 -6.60
N LEU A 132 10.66 -11.45 -6.76
CA LEU A 132 11.43 -10.50 -7.57
C LEU A 132 10.92 -10.42 -9.02
N ALA A 133 10.69 -11.55 -9.66
CA ALA A 133 10.15 -11.60 -11.02
C ALA A 133 8.78 -10.92 -11.12
N SER A 134 7.92 -11.12 -10.11
CA SER A 134 6.57 -10.54 -10.05
C SER A 134 6.63 -9.03 -9.87
N THR A 135 7.47 -8.54 -8.95
CA THR A 135 7.66 -7.10 -8.73
C THR A 135 8.19 -6.42 -9.99
N VAL A 136 9.16 -7.02 -10.68
CA VAL A 136 9.69 -6.47 -11.94
C VAL A 136 8.62 -6.40 -13.02
N LEU A 137 7.81 -7.45 -13.19
CA LEU A 137 6.72 -7.43 -14.15
C LEU A 137 5.70 -6.33 -13.82
N GLN A 138 5.31 -6.19 -12.55
CA GLN A 138 4.37 -5.16 -12.10
C GLN A 138 4.91 -3.74 -12.36
N MET A 139 6.20 -3.51 -12.14
CA MET A 139 6.82 -2.21 -12.46
C MET A 139 6.76 -1.90 -13.97
N VAL A 140 7.01 -2.89 -14.83
CA VAL A 140 6.95 -2.68 -16.29
C VAL A 140 5.52 -2.46 -16.76
N ILE A 141 4.55 -3.20 -16.21
CA ILE A 141 3.14 -3.06 -16.59
C ILE A 141 2.53 -1.77 -16.03
N GLY A 142 2.91 -1.36 -14.82
CA GLY A 142 2.42 -0.14 -14.17
C GLY A 142 3.10 1.16 -14.64
N SER A 143 4.21 1.08 -15.37
CA SER A 143 4.92 2.24 -15.95
C SER A 143 4.58 2.52 -17.41
N LYS A 144 3.97 1.56 -18.12
CA LYS A 144 3.53 1.66 -19.52
C LYS A 144 2.01 1.66 -19.62
#